data_AF-E2BDG6-F1
#
_entry.id   AF-E2BDG6-F1
#
_cell.length_a   1.000
_cell.length_b   1.000
_cell.length_c   1.000
_cell.angle_alpha   90.00
_cell.angle_beta   90.00
_cell.angle_gamma   90.00
#
_symmetry.space_group_name_H-M   'P 1'
#
loop_
_entity.id
_entity.type
_entity.pdbx_description
1 polymer ?
#
loop_
_entity_poly.entity_id
_entity_poly.type
_entity_poly.pdbx_seq_one_letter_code
_entity_poly.pdbx_strand_id
1 'polypeptide(L)'
;MNIVCVICSELLVPSDDVYHTPCGHIFHFQCLTKWIDRSNTCPQCREKTTARAIRRIYFNFSNDDSSVTDSTVLISKIDSLNFQLTLTKKENTDLTECKNKLEMQILPLQQEIKLCEEKIKSKDSAIRALKEQIKYCKIQCADVTDKDKQIETLKLKLEKLQNVQTLIIASTDQVDEMMKTHADSSTLQTYISILKRYFIFIYYI
;
A
#
# COMPACT_ATOMS: atom_id res chain seq x y z
N MET A 1 -61.01 -17.37 8.08
CA MET A 1 -60.97 -16.02 7.49
C MET A 1 -59.56 -15.48 7.66
N ASN A 2 -58.95 -14.93 6.61
CA ASN A 2 -57.58 -14.43 6.67
C ASN A 2 -57.60 -12.89 6.71
N ILE A 3 -57.09 -12.30 7.79
CA ILE A 3 -56.95 -10.84 7.92
C ILE A 3 -55.48 -10.51 7.65
N VAL A 4 -55.22 -9.55 6.77
CA VAL A 4 -53.87 -9.20 6.30
C VAL A 4 -53.59 -7.73 6.60
N CYS A 5 -52.38 -7.42 7.05
CA CYS A 5 -51.91 -6.06 7.18
C CYS A 5 -51.48 -5.53 5.80
N VAL A 6 -52.19 -4.55 5.25
CA VAL A 6 -51.89 -4.00 3.91
C VAL A 6 -50.55 -3.25 3.79
N ILE A 7 -49.89 -2.98 4.92
CA ILE A 7 -48.60 -2.28 4.94
C ILE A 7 -47.44 -3.26 4.69
N CYS A 8 -47.44 -4.42 5.34
CA CYS A 8 -46.39 -5.45 5.18
C CYS A 8 -46.84 -6.66 4.36
N SER A 9 -48.13 -6.77 4.03
CA SER A 9 -48.75 -7.91 3.34
C SER A 9 -48.68 -9.25 4.08
N GLU A 10 -48.46 -9.21 5.41
CA GLU A 10 -48.43 -10.41 6.27
C GLU A 10 -49.79 -10.64 6.96
N LEU A 11 -50.05 -11.90 7.32
CA LEU A 11 -51.24 -12.30 8.08
C LEU A 11 -51.21 -11.73 9.49
N LEU A 12 -52.34 -11.23 9.97
CA LEU A 12 -52.53 -10.89 11.38
C LEU A 12 -52.82 -12.17 12.16
N VAL A 13 -51.93 -12.57 13.06
CA VAL A 13 -52.10 -13.75 13.91
C VAL A 13 -52.52 -13.37 15.34
N PRO A 14 -53.13 -14.29 16.11
CA PRO A 14 -53.58 -14.02 17.48
C PRO A 14 -52.50 -13.49 18.42
N SER A 15 -51.23 -13.86 18.19
CA SER A 15 -50.08 -13.42 18.98
C SER A 15 -49.60 -12.00 18.65
N ASP A 16 -50.10 -11.40 17.58
CA ASP A 16 -49.65 -10.09 17.14
C ASP A 16 -50.28 -8.95 17.96
N ASP A 17 -49.52 -7.86 18.10
CA ASP A 17 -50.05 -6.59 18.57
C ASP A 17 -50.85 -5.92 17.44
N VAL A 18 -52.15 -6.15 17.42
CA VAL A 18 -53.05 -5.66 16.38
C VAL A 18 -53.80 -4.41 16.83
N TYR A 19 -53.77 -3.35 16.02
CA TYR A 19 -54.41 -2.07 16.32
C TYR A 19 -55.37 -1.66 15.22
N HIS A 20 -56.44 -0.97 15.61
CA HIS A 20 -57.35 -0.32 14.68
C HIS A 20 -57.29 1.19 14.78
N THR A 21 -57.63 1.81 13.65
CA THR A 21 -57.83 3.26 13.49
C THR A 21 -59.27 3.64 13.84
N PRO A 22 -59.59 4.93 14.08
CA PRO A 22 -60.96 5.39 14.35
C PRO A 22 -61.97 5.02 13.26
N CYS A 23 -61.51 4.88 12.02
CA CYS A 23 -62.32 4.46 10.89
C CYS A 23 -62.54 2.94 10.78
N GLY A 24 -61.97 2.15 11.70
CA GLY A 24 -62.18 0.71 11.82
C GLY A 24 -61.17 -0.18 11.08
N HIS A 25 -60.25 0.37 10.28
CA HIS A 25 -59.22 -0.43 9.62
C HIS A 25 -58.13 -0.88 10.58
N ILE A 26 -57.62 -2.10 10.37
CA ILE A 26 -56.78 -2.87 11.30
C ILE A 26 -55.40 -3.13 10.68
N PHE A 27 -54.34 -3.02 11.48
CA PHE A 27 -52.95 -3.22 11.06
C PHE A 27 -52.10 -3.75 12.24
N HIS A 28 -50.90 -4.27 11.96
CA HIS A 28 -49.90 -4.47 13.02
C HIS A 28 -49.53 -3.13 13.67
N PHE A 29 -49.32 -3.14 14.99
CA PHE A 29 -48.91 -1.95 15.75
C PHE A 29 -47.70 -1.28 15.14
N GLN A 30 -46.64 -2.05 14.87
CA GLN A 30 -45.39 -1.53 14.33
C GLN A 30 -45.57 -0.89 12.95
N CYS A 31 -46.43 -1.46 12.12
CA CYS A 31 -46.73 -0.94 10.80
C CYS A 31 -47.53 0.36 10.88
N LEU A 32 -48.55 0.39 11.73
CA LEU A 32 -49.43 1.55 11.90
C LEU A 32 -48.71 2.74 12.54
N THR A 33 -47.90 2.52 13.57
CA THR A 33 -47.17 3.58 14.26
C THR A 33 -46.17 4.25 13.32
N LYS A 34 -45.37 3.47 12.58
CA LYS A 34 -44.45 4.00 11.56
C LYS A 34 -45.15 4.82 10.47
N TRP A 35 -46.39 4.43 10.11
CA TRP A 35 -47.17 5.17 9.14
C TRP A 35 -47.66 6.51 9.71
N ILE A 36 -48.21 6.50 10.93
CA ILE A 36 -48.73 7.69 11.60
C ILE A 36 -47.63 8.73 11.85
N ASP A 37 -46.41 8.29 12.17
CA ASP A 37 -45.25 9.18 12.32
C ASP A 37 -44.96 10.00 11.05
N ARG A 38 -45.33 9.46 9.88
CA ARG A 38 -45.13 10.10 8.56
C ARG A 38 -46.38 10.83 8.06
N SER A 39 -47.56 10.25 8.31
CA SER A 39 -48.84 10.77 7.84
C SER A 39 -49.92 10.50 8.87
N ASN A 40 -50.53 11.56 9.40
CA ASN A 40 -51.65 11.49 10.34
C ASN A 40 -52.97 11.07 9.68
N THR A 41 -52.95 9.99 8.89
CA THR A 41 -54.07 9.46 8.11
C THR A 41 -54.04 7.94 8.10
N CYS A 42 -55.22 7.30 8.04
CA CYS A 42 -55.35 5.85 7.90
C CYS A 42 -54.68 5.37 6.58
N PRO A 43 -53.85 4.30 6.62
CA PRO A 43 -53.21 3.75 5.42
C PRO A 43 -54.20 3.28 4.34
N GLN A 44 -55.40 2.84 4.74
CA GLN A 44 -56.39 2.26 3.82
C GLN A 44 -57.33 3.32 3.23
N CYS A 45 -57.94 4.16 4.06
CA CYS A 45 -58.99 5.11 3.63
C CYS A 45 -58.57 6.58 3.70
N ARG A 46 -57.35 6.88 4.18
CA ARG A 46 -56.80 8.25 4.34
C ARG A 46 -57.54 9.16 5.32
N GLU A 47 -58.49 8.64 6.10
CA GLU A 47 -59.17 9.39 7.15
C GLU A 47 -58.18 9.83 8.25
N LYS A 48 -58.32 11.06 8.75
CA LYS A 48 -57.39 11.64 9.75
C LYS A 48 -57.30 10.75 10.99
N THR A 49 -56.08 10.34 11.32
CA THR A 49 -55.80 9.44 12.44
C THR A 49 -54.51 9.88 13.12
N THR A 50 -54.49 9.89 14.45
CA THR A 50 -53.30 10.25 15.24
C THR A 50 -52.90 9.09 16.15
N ALA A 51 -51.68 9.12 16.68
CA ALA A 51 -51.17 8.08 17.57
C ALA A 51 -52.01 7.89 18.85
N ARG A 52 -52.75 8.92 19.27
CA ARG A 52 -53.67 8.86 20.43
C ARG A 52 -55.03 8.24 20.10
N ALA A 53 -55.36 8.14 18.82
CA ALA A 53 -56.67 7.70 18.36
C ALA A 53 -56.71 6.22 17.95
N ILE A 54 -55.56 5.56 17.83
CA ILE A 54 -55.48 4.12 17.56
C ILE A 54 -55.67 3.31 18.84
N ARG A 55 -56.28 2.13 18.74
CA ARG A 55 -56.52 1.25 19.88
C ARG A 55 -56.20 -0.20 19.54
N ARG A 56 -55.71 -0.94 20.54
CA ARG A 56 -55.42 -2.36 20.43
C ARG A 56 -56.71 -3.18 20.36
N ILE A 57 -56.73 -4.18 19.47
CA ILE A 57 -57.78 -5.20 19.40
C ILE A 57 -57.28 -6.46 20.12
N TYR A 58 -58.16 -7.05 20.91
CA TYR A 58 -57.99 -8.39 21.45
C TYR A 58 -59.04 -9.30 20.81
N PHE A 59 -58.60 -10.32 20.08
CA PHE A 59 -59.49 -11.30 19.49
C PHE A 59 -59.94 -12.29 20.57
N ASN A 60 -61.25 -12.45 20.75
CA ASN A 60 -61.81 -13.47 21.63
C ASN A 60 -62.10 -14.73 20.82
N PHE A 61 -61.19 -15.71 20.86
CA PHE A 61 -61.39 -16.99 20.19
C PHE A 61 -62.16 -17.95 21.10
N SER A 62 -63.26 -18.50 20.61
CA SER A 62 -63.90 -19.66 21.25
C SER A 62 -63.00 -20.87 21.05
N ASN A 63 -62.58 -21.52 22.14
CA ASN A 63 -61.72 -22.70 22.13
C ASN A 63 -62.50 -23.95 21.69
N ASP A 64 -63.04 -23.95 20.47
CA ASP A 64 -63.58 -25.15 19.85
C ASP A 64 -62.41 -25.93 19.23
N ASP A 65 -61.75 -26.72 20.08
CA ASP A 65 -60.58 -27.57 19.79
C ASP A 65 -60.93 -28.78 18.90
N SER A 66 -61.96 -28.66 18.05
CA SER A 66 -62.35 -29.70 17.09
C SER A 66 -61.56 -29.64 15.77
N SER A 67 -60.57 -28.76 15.64
CA SER A 67 -59.48 -28.98 14.67
C SER A 67 -58.41 -29.85 15.32
N VAL A 68 -58.63 -31.17 15.28
CA VAL A 68 -57.55 -32.15 15.41
C VAL A 68 -56.52 -31.78 14.33
N THR A 69 -55.47 -31.03 14.68
CA THR A 69 -54.29 -30.98 13.81
C THR A 69 -53.74 -32.38 13.83
N ASP A 70 -54.01 -33.11 12.75
CA ASP A 70 -53.75 -34.53 12.62
C ASP A 70 -52.32 -34.82 13.07
N SER A 71 -52.18 -35.58 14.17
CA SER A 71 -50.89 -35.89 14.80
C SER A 71 -49.89 -36.46 13.79
N THR A 72 -50.41 -37.13 12.74
CA THR A 72 -49.62 -37.64 11.61
C THR A 72 -48.96 -36.54 10.76
N VAL A 73 -49.59 -35.38 10.58
CA VAL A 73 -49.03 -34.23 9.85
C VAL A 73 -47.86 -33.62 10.63
N LEU A 74 -48.00 -33.51 11.95
CA LEU A 74 -46.93 -33.02 12.82
C LEU A 74 -45.74 -33.99 12.84
N ILE A 75 -45.99 -35.31 12.91
CA ILE A 75 -44.94 -36.34 12.83
C ILE A 75 -44.20 -36.26 11.49
N SER A 76 -44.93 -36.17 10.37
CA SER A 76 -44.34 -36.04 9.04
C SER A 76 -43.45 -34.79 8.92
N LYS A 77 -43.88 -33.69 9.56
CA LYS A 77 -43.09 -32.45 9.58
C LYS A 77 -41.82 -32.62 10.42
N ILE A 78 -41.93 -33.25 11.59
CA ILE A 78 -40.78 -33.56 12.46
C ILE A 78 -39.76 -34.42 11.71
N ASP A 79 -40.20 -35.47 11.01
CA ASP A 79 -39.32 -36.34 10.24
C ASP A 79 -38.62 -35.58 9.10
N SER A 80 -39.35 -34.73 8.39
CA SER A 80 -38.77 -33.89 7.33
C SER A 80 -37.71 -32.92 7.86
N LEU A 81 -37.94 -32.32 9.04
CA LEU A 81 -37.00 -31.41 9.68
C LEU A 81 -35.78 -32.15 10.23
N ASN A 82 -35.97 -33.33 10.81
CA ASN A 82 -34.88 -34.18 11.29
C ASN A 82 -33.97 -34.64 10.15
N PHE A 83 -34.54 -34.94 8.98
CA PHE A 83 -33.77 -35.26 7.79
C PHE A 83 -32.95 -34.05 7.32
N GLN A 84 -33.57 -32.87 7.20
CA GLN A 84 -32.86 -31.63 6.87
C GLN A 84 -31.74 -31.34 7.86
N LEU A 85 -31.99 -31.46 9.16
CA LEU A 85 -30.97 -31.30 10.20
C LEU A 85 -29.81 -32.26 10.03
N THR A 86 -30.07 -33.51 9.62
CA THR A 86 -29.02 -34.51 9.39
C THR A 86 -28.16 -34.14 8.18
N LEU A 87 -28.78 -33.69 7.09
CA LEU A 87 -28.06 -33.22 5.90
C LEU A 87 -27.18 -32.00 6.23
N THR A 88 -27.76 -30.97 6.87
CA THR A 88 -27.02 -29.77 7.25
C THR A 88 -25.91 -30.06 8.26
N LYS A 89 -26.09 -31.03 9.16
CA LYS A 89 -25.01 -31.48 10.06
C LYS A 89 -23.86 -32.10 9.29
N LYS A 90 -24.16 -32.97 8.32
CA LYS A 90 -23.13 -33.58 7.47
C LYS A 90 -22.39 -32.55 6.61
N GLU A 91 -23.12 -31.61 6.01
CA GLU A 91 -22.52 -30.50 5.27
C GLU A 91 -21.58 -29.67 6.17
N ASN A 92 -21.99 -29.38 7.41
CA ASN A 92 -21.13 -28.70 8.37
C ASN A 92 -19.88 -29.52 8.71
N THR A 93 -19.98 -30.83 8.92
CA THR A 93 -18.79 -31.67 9.18
C THR A 93 -17.84 -31.65 7.99
N ASP A 94 -18.36 -31.80 6.77
CA ASP A 94 -17.56 -31.81 5.55
C ASP A 94 -16.88 -30.44 5.32
N LEU A 95 -17.60 -29.34 5.56
CA LEU A 95 -17.06 -27.98 5.49
C LEU A 95 -15.97 -27.74 6.55
N THR A 96 -16.16 -28.22 7.78
CA THR A 96 -15.14 -28.09 8.83
C THR A 96 -13.87 -28.86 8.49
N GLU A 97 -13.99 -30.05 7.90
CA GLU A 97 -12.82 -30.83 7.46
C GLU A 97 -12.07 -30.12 6.33
N CYS A 98 -12.80 -29.61 5.33
CA CYS A 98 -12.23 -28.81 4.24
C CYS A 98 -11.53 -27.55 4.76
N LYS A 99 -12.16 -26.84 5.70
CA LYS A 99 -11.58 -25.65 6.35
C LYS A 99 -10.26 -26.00 7.03
N ASN A 100 -10.23 -27.06 7.84
CA ASN A 100 -9.02 -27.49 8.54
C ASN A 100 -7.89 -27.86 7.56
N LYS A 101 -8.21 -28.53 6.45
CA LYS A 101 -7.22 -28.85 5.40
C LYS A 101 -6.62 -27.58 4.78
N LEU A 102 -7.46 -26.59 4.49
CA LEU A 102 -6.99 -25.30 3.95
C LEU A 102 -6.14 -24.54 4.97
N GLU A 103 -6.54 -24.50 6.24
CA GLU A 103 -5.76 -23.86 7.31
C GLU A 103 -4.39 -24.52 7.49
N MET A 104 -4.32 -25.86 7.41
CA MET A 104 -3.06 -26.60 7.44
C MET A 104 -2.13 -26.27 6.26
N GLN A 105 -2.67 -25.90 5.10
CA GLN A 105 -1.86 -25.49 3.94
C GLN A 105 -1.43 -24.02 4.00
N ILE A 106 -2.27 -23.14 4.55
CA ILE A 106 -1.99 -21.70 4.65
C ILE A 106 -0.85 -21.41 5.63
N LEU A 107 -0.81 -22.12 6.76
CA LEU A 107 0.18 -21.91 7.82
C LEU A 107 1.65 -22.03 7.34
N PRO A 108 2.07 -23.10 6.64
CA PRO A 108 3.45 -23.23 6.15
C PRO A 108 3.77 -22.17 5.10
N LEU A 109 2.83 -21.86 4.19
CA LEU A 109 3.03 -20.82 3.19
C LEU A 109 3.26 -19.44 3.84
N GLN A 110 2.51 -19.12 4.90
CA GLN A 110 2.73 -17.90 5.67
C GLN A 110 4.11 -17.86 6.34
N GLN A 111 4.59 -18.99 6.86
CA GLN A 111 5.93 -19.09 7.42
C GLN A 111 7.02 -18.92 6.36
N GLU A 112 6.85 -19.53 5.18
CA GLU A 112 7.77 -19.38 4.05
C GLU A 112 7.85 -17.93 3.55
N ILE A 113 6.71 -17.26 3.44
CA ILE A 113 6.65 -15.82 3.08
C ILE A 113 7.46 -15.01 4.08
N LYS A 114 7.26 -15.23 5.39
CA LYS A 114 7.99 -14.51 6.43
C LYS A 114 9.51 -14.72 6.32
N LEU A 115 9.96 -15.95 6.09
CA LEU A 115 11.37 -16.26 5.89
C LEU A 115 11.94 -15.58 4.64
N CYS A 116 11.18 -15.53 3.56
CA CYS A 116 11.56 -14.82 2.33
C CYS A 116 11.67 -13.30 2.56
N GLU A 117 10.72 -12.70 3.27
CA GLU A 117 10.76 -11.27 3.62
C GLU A 117 11.99 -10.91 4.46
N GLU A 118 12.36 -11.74 5.43
CA GLU A 118 13.57 -11.54 6.24
C GLU A 118 14.84 -11.60 5.38
N LYS A 119 14.91 -12.56 4.44
CA LYS A 119 16.03 -12.64 3.48
C LYS A 119 16.11 -11.40 2.59
N ILE A 120 14.97 -10.91 2.09
CA ILE A 120 14.91 -9.69 1.25
C ILE A 120 15.41 -8.49 2.04
N LYS A 121 14.95 -8.29 3.29
CA LYS A 121 15.41 -7.19 4.16
C LYS A 121 16.92 -7.20 4.39
N SER A 122 17.50 -8.39 4.57
CA SER A 122 18.94 -8.57 4.70
C SER A 122 19.69 -8.17 3.41
N LYS A 123 19.23 -8.68 2.26
CA LYS A 123 19.82 -8.35 0.95
C LYS A 123 19.71 -6.85 0.62
N ASP A 124 18.58 -6.21 0.90
CA ASP A 124 18.39 -4.78 0.69
C ASP A 124 19.35 -3.93 1.52
N SER A 125 19.60 -4.34 2.77
CA SER A 125 20.56 -3.68 3.64
C SER A 125 21.98 -3.79 3.08
N ALA A 126 22.37 -4.97 2.56
CA ALA A 126 23.65 -5.15 1.89
C ALA A 126 23.75 -4.31 0.60
N ILE A 127 22.68 -4.25 -0.21
CA ILE A 127 22.63 -3.42 -1.42
C ILE A 127 22.82 -1.93 -1.07
N ARG A 128 22.17 -1.44 -0.01
CA ARG A 128 22.34 -0.05 0.45
C ARG A 128 23.79 0.23 0.84
N ALA A 129 24.40 -0.67 1.63
CA ALA A 129 25.80 -0.53 2.04
C ALA A 129 26.75 -0.53 0.83
N LEU A 130 26.57 -1.45 -0.11
CA LEU A 130 27.37 -1.51 -1.34
C LEU A 130 27.19 -0.28 -2.22
N LYS A 131 25.97 0.28 -2.32
CA LYS A 131 25.72 1.53 -3.05
C LYS A 131 26.49 2.71 -2.44
N GLU A 132 26.50 2.84 -1.12
CA GLU A 132 27.29 3.88 -0.45
C GLU A 132 28.80 3.67 -0.65
N GLN A 133 29.28 2.43 -0.58
CA GLN A 133 30.68 2.13 -0.89
C GLN A 133 31.04 2.49 -2.34
N ILE A 134 30.19 2.17 -3.31
CA ILE A 134 30.41 2.55 -4.72
C ILE A 134 30.46 4.07 -4.86
N LYS A 135 29.57 4.80 -4.18
CA LYS A 135 29.56 6.27 -4.19
C LYS A 135 30.86 6.84 -3.62
N TYR A 136 31.32 6.29 -2.50
CA TYR A 136 32.61 6.68 -1.90
C TYR A 136 33.78 6.41 -2.84
N CYS A 137 33.88 5.21 -3.41
CA CYS A 137 34.94 4.86 -4.37
C CYS A 137 34.93 5.79 -5.59
N LYS A 138 33.76 6.16 -6.12
CA LYS A 138 33.66 7.11 -7.24
C LYS A 138 34.26 8.48 -6.90
N ILE A 139 34.02 8.98 -5.70
CA ILE A 139 34.60 10.25 -5.23
C ILE A 139 36.12 10.11 -5.13
N GLN A 140 36.63 9.02 -4.57
CA GLN A 140 38.06 8.77 -4.50
C GLN A 140 38.72 8.67 -5.88
N CYS A 141 38.10 7.98 -6.83
CA CYS A 141 38.61 7.92 -8.20
C CYS A 141 38.70 9.31 -8.83
N ALA A 142 37.71 10.18 -8.61
CA ALA A 142 37.75 11.56 -9.12
C ALA A 142 38.91 12.36 -8.50
N ASP A 143 39.14 12.23 -7.20
CA ASP A 143 40.25 12.88 -6.49
C ASP A 143 41.62 12.38 -6.98
N VAL A 144 41.77 11.08 -7.23
CA VAL A 144 42.99 10.51 -7.83
C VAL A 144 43.22 11.09 -9.23
N THR A 145 42.19 11.15 -10.07
CA THR A 145 42.34 11.74 -11.42
C THR A 145 42.71 13.22 -11.41
N ASP A 146 42.28 13.99 -10.39
CA ASP A 146 42.68 15.39 -10.25
C ASP A 146 44.14 15.51 -9.82
N LYS A 147 44.55 14.69 -8.84
CA LYS A 147 45.96 14.61 -8.41
C LYS A 147 46.88 14.20 -9.55
N ASP A 148 46.47 13.25 -10.40
CA ASP A 148 47.26 12.85 -11.57
C ASP A 148 47.48 14.02 -12.53
N LYS A 149 46.45 14.83 -12.81
CA LYS A 149 46.59 16.05 -13.62
C LYS A 149 47.54 17.06 -12.99
N GLN A 150 47.48 17.23 -11.67
CA GLN A 150 48.38 18.13 -10.96
C GLN A 150 49.84 17.63 -11.03
N ILE A 151 50.05 16.31 -10.86
CA ILE A 151 51.36 15.67 -11.01
C ILE A 151 51.91 15.90 -12.41
N GLU A 152 51.10 15.73 -13.45
CA GLU A 152 51.52 15.92 -14.84
C GLU A 152 51.89 17.38 -15.13
N THR A 153 51.11 18.32 -14.59
CA THR A 153 51.42 19.76 -14.66
C THR A 153 52.73 20.09 -13.94
N LEU A 154 52.96 19.52 -12.75
CA LEU A 154 54.19 19.73 -11.98
C LEU A 154 55.40 19.12 -12.69
N LYS A 155 55.27 17.93 -13.30
CA LYS A 155 56.31 17.31 -14.12
C LYS A 155 56.72 18.22 -15.29
N LEU A 156 55.76 18.77 -16.03
CA LEU A 156 56.04 19.72 -17.13
C LEU A 156 56.77 20.99 -16.63
N LYS A 157 56.40 21.52 -15.46
CA LYS A 157 57.11 22.67 -14.87
C LYS A 157 58.53 22.30 -14.44
N LEU A 158 58.71 21.11 -13.89
CA LEU A 158 60.00 20.61 -13.43
C LEU A 158 60.95 20.37 -14.62
N GLU A 159 60.45 19.80 -15.72
CA GLU A 159 61.19 19.64 -16.98
C GLU A 159 61.64 21.00 -17.54
N LYS A 160 60.75 22.00 -17.56
CA LYS A 160 61.14 23.37 -17.95
C LYS A 160 62.25 23.94 -17.08
N LEU A 161 62.15 23.78 -15.75
CA LEU A 161 63.18 24.24 -14.82
C LEU A 161 64.50 23.49 -14.99
N GLN A 162 64.45 22.18 -15.23
CA GLN A 162 65.63 21.37 -15.53
C GLN A 162 66.31 21.85 -16.83
N ASN A 163 65.54 22.12 -17.89
CA ASN A 163 66.08 22.65 -19.14
C ASN A 163 66.76 24.02 -18.94
N VAL A 164 66.17 24.90 -18.12
CA VAL A 164 66.79 26.18 -17.76
C VAL A 164 68.07 25.98 -16.93
N GLN A 165 68.07 25.05 -15.97
CA GLN A 165 69.25 24.74 -15.17
C GLN A 165 70.38 24.18 -16.03
N THR A 166 70.07 23.26 -16.95
CA THR A 166 71.04 22.75 -17.93
C THR A 166 71.60 23.89 -18.77
N LEU A 167 70.78 24.82 -19.29
CA LEU A 167 71.25 25.99 -20.06
C LEU A 167 72.22 26.91 -19.28
N ILE A 168 72.02 27.06 -17.97
CA ILE A 168 72.87 27.92 -17.13
C ILE A 168 74.23 27.25 -16.81
N ILE A 169 74.28 25.92 -16.80
CA ILE A 169 75.46 25.13 -16.36
C ILE A 169 76.21 24.48 -17.55
N ALA A 170 75.56 24.31 -18.71
CA ALA A 170 76.06 23.58 -19.86
C ALA A 170 77.19 24.30 -20.62
N SER A 171 78.10 23.51 -21.21
CA SER A 171 79.09 23.99 -22.17
C SER A 171 78.45 24.29 -23.54
N THR A 172 79.12 25.06 -24.39
CA THR A 172 78.63 25.46 -25.73
C THR A 172 78.20 24.28 -26.62
N ASP A 173 78.83 23.11 -26.49
CA ASP A 173 78.48 21.90 -27.25
C ASP A 173 77.18 21.23 -26.78
N GLN A 174 76.88 21.29 -25.47
CA GLN A 174 75.65 20.73 -24.88
C GLN A 174 74.41 21.56 -25.21
N VAL A 175 74.58 22.88 -25.37
CA VAL A 175 73.52 23.79 -25.83
C VAL A 175 73.13 23.48 -27.29
N ASP A 176 74.13 23.15 -28.13
CA ASP A 176 73.93 22.84 -29.54
C ASP A 176 73.19 21.50 -29.76
N GLU A 177 73.39 20.52 -28.87
CA GLU A 177 72.66 19.24 -28.86
C GLU A 177 71.21 19.39 -28.37
N MET A 178 70.98 20.25 -27.37
CA MET A 178 69.64 20.56 -26.84
C MET A 178 68.79 21.35 -27.86
N MET A 179 69.41 22.23 -28.65
CA MET A 179 68.74 22.94 -29.76
C MET A 179 68.35 22.02 -30.92
N LYS A 180 69.02 20.87 -31.10
CA LYS A 180 68.65 19.85 -32.11
C LYS A 180 67.46 18.99 -31.68
N THR A 181 67.24 18.79 -30.39
CA THR A 181 66.17 17.92 -29.84
C THR A 181 64.87 18.65 -29.50
N HIS A 182 64.93 19.92 -29.11
CA HIS A 182 63.76 20.72 -28.71
C HIS A 182 63.59 21.99 -29.56
N ALA A 183 63.67 21.86 -30.89
CA ALA A 183 63.62 22.95 -31.87
C ALA A 183 62.23 23.60 -32.03
N ASP A 184 61.77 24.28 -30.98
CA ASP A 184 60.57 25.10 -30.96
C ASP A 184 60.99 26.59 -30.82
N SER A 185 60.44 27.46 -31.68
CA SER A 185 60.75 28.91 -31.69
C SER A 185 60.32 29.62 -30.40
N SER A 186 59.23 29.16 -29.76
CA SER A 186 58.65 29.72 -28.54
C SER A 186 59.44 29.35 -27.27
N THR A 187 59.99 28.14 -27.19
CA THR A 187 60.91 27.75 -26.10
C THR A 187 62.20 28.57 -26.18
N LEU A 188 62.75 28.74 -27.38
CA LEU A 188 63.92 29.58 -27.62
C LEU A 188 63.70 31.05 -27.23
N GLN A 189 62.54 31.61 -27.60
CA GLN A 189 62.16 32.98 -27.26
C GLN A 189 62.03 33.17 -25.74
N THR A 190 61.55 32.16 -25.03
CA THR A 190 61.45 32.14 -23.56
C THR A 190 62.84 32.14 -22.92
N TYR A 191 63.76 31.28 -23.41
CA TYR A 191 65.13 31.21 -22.90
C TYR A 191 65.91 32.51 -23.13
N ILE A 192 65.82 33.09 -24.34
CA ILE A 192 66.46 34.38 -24.68
C ILE A 192 65.91 35.51 -23.78
N SER A 193 64.60 35.53 -23.54
CA SER A 193 63.98 36.53 -22.67
C SER A 193 64.46 36.43 -21.22
N ILE A 194 64.62 35.21 -20.70
CA ILE A 194 65.14 34.95 -19.35
C ILE A 194 66.61 35.38 -19.23
N LEU A 195 67.46 34.98 -20.19
CA LEU A 195 68.87 35.35 -20.22
C LEU A 195 69.04 36.87 -20.33
N LYS A 196 68.26 37.55 -21.18
CA LYS A 196 68.25 39.01 -21.29
C LYS A 196 67.91 39.67 -19.95
N ARG A 197 66.93 39.14 -19.21
CA ARG A 197 66.53 39.65 -17.89
C ARG A 197 67.60 39.45 -16.83
N TYR A 198 68.29 38.31 -16.85
CA TYR A 198 69.40 38.00 -15.95
C TYR A 198 70.61 38.90 -16.19
N PHE A 199 70.98 39.11 -17.44
CA PHE A 199 72.05 40.04 -17.83
C PHE A 199 71.74 41.49 -17.45
N ILE A 200 70.47 41.93 -17.60
CA ILE A 200 70.04 43.25 -17.14
C ILE A 200 70.17 43.38 -15.61
N PHE A 201 69.82 42.33 -14.85
CA PHE A 201 69.90 42.36 -13.39
C PHE A 201 71.35 42.40 -12.87
N ILE A 202 72.28 41.73 -13.54
CA ILE A 202 73.72 41.76 -13.21
C ILE A 202 74.36 43.11 -13.55
N TYR A 203 73.87 43.81 -14.58
CA TYR A 203 74.38 45.13 -15.00
C TYR A 203 73.76 46.33 -14.27
N TYR A 204 72.75 46.12 -13.41
CA TYR A 204 72.05 47.16 -12.65
C TYR A 204 72.19 47.03 -11.11
N ILE A 205 73.10 46.17 -10.64
CA ILE A 205 73.64 46.14 -9.27
C ILE A 205 75.10 46.58 -9.36
#